data_AF-A0A9W5VI77-F1
#
_entry.id   AF-A0A9W5VI77-F1
#
_cell.length_a   1.000
_cell.length_b   1.000
_cell.length_c   1.000
_cell.angle_alpha   90.00
_cell.angle_beta   90.00
_cell.angle_gamma   90.00
#
_symmetry.space_group_name_H-M   'P 1'
#
loop_
_entity.id
_entity.type
_entity.pdbx_description
1 polymer ?
#
loop_
_entity_poly.entity_id
_entity_poly.type
_entity_poly.pdbx_seq_one_letter_code
_entity_poly.pdbx_strand_id
1 'polypeptide(L)'
;MYANGYISREAESQIPSFSSHDEARSWFKGIYGDSFQLTDSEIIEGQKCYFYFLILDESEFLRGQNDLQKNGFMADASKYLGSYQKIEIFEDGRIHIVH
;
A
#
# COMPACT_ATOMS: atom_id res chain seq x y z
N MET A 1 -3.23 -17.33 -13.64
CA MET A 1 -2.40 -17.23 -12.43
C MET A 1 -1.70 -15.88 -12.51
N TYR A 2 -2.22 -14.85 -11.83
CA TYR A 2 -1.63 -13.51 -11.90
C TYR A 2 -0.55 -13.39 -10.83
N ALA A 3 0.66 -13.83 -11.15
CA ALA A 3 1.85 -13.41 -10.43
C ALA A 3 2.33 -12.11 -11.10
N ASN A 4 1.73 -10.99 -10.72
CA ASN A 4 2.15 -9.61 -11.04
C ASN A 4 1.47 -8.72 -10.01
N GLY A 5 2.04 -8.65 -8.80
CA GLY A 5 1.38 -8.09 -7.61
C GLY A 5 1.05 -6.59 -7.68
N TYR A 6 1.62 -5.85 -8.63
CA TYR A 6 1.37 -4.42 -8.78
C TYR A 6 -0.06 -4.15 -9.27
N ILE A 7 -0.75 -3.22 -8.61
CA ILE A 7 -1.97 -2.61 -9.15
C ILE A 7 -1.55 -1.91 -10.44
N SER A 8 -1.86 -2.55 -11.55
CA SER A 8 -1.62 -2.02 -12.88
C SER A 8 -2.62 -0.91 -13.15
N ARG A 9 -2.32 0.02 -14.07
CA ARG A 9 -3.27 1.10 -14.44
C ARG A 9 -4.65 0.57 -14.87
N GLU A 10 -4.69 -0.62 -15.45
CA GLU A 10 -5.93 -1.32 -15.80
C GLU A 10 -6.76 -1.72 -14.57
N ALA A 11 -6.09 -2.17 -13.50
CA ALA A 11 -6.73 -2.48 -12.23
C ALA A 11 -7.15 -1.21 -11.49
N GLU A 12 -6.38 -0.12 -11.60
CA GLU A 12 -6.76 1.20 -11.08
C GLU A 12 -8.07 1.69 -11.72
N SER A 13 -8.27 1.46 -13.02
CA SER A 13 -9.52 1.82 -13.70
C SER A 13 -10.75 1.02 -13.25
N GLN A 14 -10.56 -0.10 -12.54
CA GLN A 14 -11.67 -0.89 -11.97
C GLN A 14 -12.01 -0.47 -10.54
N ILE A 15 -11.21 0.41 -9.93
CA ILE A 15 -11.46 0.90 -8.58
C ILE A 15 -12.68 1.83 -8.65
N PRO A 16 -13.75 1.52 -7.89
CA PRO A 16 -14.91 2.37 -7.86
C PRO A 16 -14.58 3.70 -7.16
N SER A 17 -15.32 4.76 -7.46
CA SER A 17 -15.23 5.99 -6.69
C SER A 17 -15.87 5.79 -5.32
N PHE A 18 -15.13 6.06 -4.26
CA PHE A 18 -15.62 5.99 -2.88
C PHE A 18 -16.01 7.38 -2.38
N SER A 19 -16.94 7.44 -1.42
CA SER A 19 -17.33 8.71 -0.79
C SER A 19 -16.64 8.94 0.55
N SER A 20 -15.90 7.93 1.03
CA SER A 20 -15.19 7.98 2.30
C SER A 20 -13.99 7.03 2.31
N HIS A 21 -13.03 7.36 3.17
CA HIS A 21 -11.89 6.50 3.48
C HIS A 21 -12.31 5.08 3.93
N ASP A 22 -13.35 4.95 4.74
CA ASP A 22 -13.76 3.66 5.30
C ASP A 22 -14.30 2.71 4.23
N GLU A 23 -15.06 3.23 3.26
CA GLU A 23 -15.52 2.45 2.10
C GLU A 23 -14.34 1.96 1.26
N ALA A 24 -13.41 2.86 0.93
CA ALA A 24 -12.23 2.52 0.15
C ALA A 24 -11.38 1.45 0.87
N ARG A 25 -11.10 1.66 2.15
CA ARG A 25 -10.37 0.71 3.01
C ARG A 25 -11.06 -0.65 3.03
N SER A 26 -12.37 -0.68 3.22
CA SER A 26 -13.14 -1.93 3.29
C SER A 26 -13.08 -2.70 1.97
N TRP A 27 -13.13 -1.99 0.84
CA TRP A 27 -12.98 -2.60 -0.49
C TRP A 27 -11.58 -3.21 -0.68
N PHE A 28 -10.51 -2.44 -0.40
CA PHE A 28 -9.14 -2.95 -0.49
C PHE A 28 -8.92 -4.14 0.44
N LYS A 29 -9.40 -4.07 1.69
CA LYS A 29 -9.27 -5.16 2.65
C LYS A 29 -10.07 -6.39 2.24
N GLY A 30 -11.21 -6.22 1.56
CA GLY A 30 -11.99 -7.33 1.01
C GLY A 30 -11.27 -8.08 -0.12
N ILE A 31 -10.46 -7.38 -0.91
CA ILE A 31 -9.73 -7.95 -2.07
C ILE A 31 -8.38 -8.52 -1.65
N TYR A 32 -7.60 -7.76 -0.87
CA TYR A 32 -6.21 -8.05 -0.55
C TYR A 32 -6.00 -8.60 0.87
N GLY A 33 -7.03 -8.58 1.72
CA GLY A 33 -6.97 -9.15 3.07
C GLY A 33 -5.89 -8.51 3.94
N ASP A 34 -5.05 -9.36 4.54
CA ASP A 34 -3.98 -8.96 5.46
C ASP A 34 -2.74 -8.38 4.77
N SER A 35 -2.62 -8.53 3.44
CA SER A 35 -1.56 -7.89 2.66
C SER A 35 -1.74 -6.38 2.55
N PHE A 36 -2.94 -5.85 2.82
CA PHE A 36 -3.23 -4.41 2.82
C PHE A 36 -3.16 -3.85 4.25
N GLN A 37 -2.08 -3.12 4.55
CA GLN A 37 -1.76 -2.66 5.90
C GLN A 37 -1.66 -1.15 5.96
N LEU A 38 -2.32 -0.55 6.95
CA LEU A 38 -2.16 0.88 7.26
C LEU A 38 -0.79 1.08 7.87
N THR A 39 0.01 1.98 7.29
CA THR A 39 1.35 2.29 7.79
C THR A 39 1.39 3.62 8.50
N ASP A 40 0.76 4.65 7.93
CA ASP A 40 0.83 6.00 8.46
C ASP A 40 -0.43 6.80 8.10
N SER A 41 -0.62 7.95 8.72
CA SER A 41 -1.67 8.89 8.35
C SER A 41 -1.24 10.31 8.68
N GLU A 42 -1.34 11.20 7.70
CA GLU A 42 -0.95 12.61 7.84
C GLU A 42 -2.07 13.54 7.39
N ILE A 43 -1.99 14.81 7.78
CA ILE A 43 -2.89 15.85 7.30
C ILE A 43 -2.19 16.61 6.18
N ILE A 44 -2.68 16.44 4.95
CA ILE A 44 -2.15 17.09 3.75
C ILE A 44 -3.19 18.12 3.30
N GLU A 45 -2.77 19.39 3.24
CA GLU A 45 -3.65 20.50 2.81
C GLU A 45 -4.97 20.62 3.61
N GLY A 46 -4.92 20.29 4.90
CA GLY A 46 -6.10 20.33 5.78
C GLY A 46 -7.02 19.11 5.67
N GLN A 47 -6.66 18.12 4.85
CA GLN A 47 -7.38 16.87 4.67
C GLN A 47 -6.56 15.69 5.17
N LYS A 48 -7.20 14.75 5.88
CA LYS A 48 -6.51 13.55 6.35
C LYS A 48 -6.26 12.59 5.20
N CYS A 49 -5.02 12.17 5.06
CA CYS A 49 -4.55 11.17 4.12
C CYS A 49 -4.01 9.96 4.88
N TYR A 50 -4.38 8.77 4.45
CA TYR A 50 -3.98 7.51 5.06
C TYR A 50 -3.08 6.75 4.09
N PHE A 51 -1.88 6.40 4.55
CA PHE A 51 -0.89 5.66 3.78
C PHE A 51 -0.99 4.18 4.10
N TYR A 52 -1.11 3.38 3.04
CA TYR A 52 -1.20 1.94 3.11
C TYR A 52 -0.08 1.29 2.30
N PHE A 53 0.43 0.18 2.80
CA PHE A 53 1.26 -0.73 2.04
C PHE A 53 0.42 -1.93 1.61
N LEU A 54 0.41 -2.19 0.32
CA LEU A 54 -0.03 -3.45 -0.25
C LEU A 54 1.19 -4.35 -0.44
N ILE A 55 1.35 -5.34 0.42
CA ILE A 55 2.48 -6.27 0.41
C ILE A 55 2.32 -7.23 -0.77
N LEU A 56 3.27 -7.17 -1.70
CA LEU A 56 3.33 -7.98 -2.91
C LEU A 56 4.19 -9.23 -2.72
N ASP A 57 5.27 -9.09 -1.94
CA ASP A 57 6.18 -10.16 -1.56
C ASP A 57 6.48 -10.05 -0.06
N GLU A 58 5.78 -10.86 0.74
CA GLU A 58 5.94 -10.87 2.19
C GLU A 58 7.36 -11.25 2.61
N SER A 59 8.04 -12.11 1.86
CA SER A 59 9.38 -12.59 2.23
C SER A 59 10.41 -11.46 2.09
N GLU A 60 10.41 -10.74 0.97
CA GLU A 60 11.31 -9.61 0.77
C GLU A 60 10.95 -8.42 1.68
N PHE A 61 9.65 -8.20 1.95
CA PHE A 61 9.19 -7.17 2.88
C PHE A 61 9.69 -7.43 4.31
N LEU A 62 9.47 -8.63 4.84
CA LEU A 62 9.92 -9.01 6.18
C LEU A 62 11.45 -9.04 6.28
N ARG A 63 12.14 -9.52 5.22
CA ARG A 63 13.60 -9.51 5.18
C ARG A 63 14.15 -8.08 5.27
N GLY A 64 13.61 -7.15 4.48
CA GLY A 64 14.03 -5.75 4.52
C GLY A 64 13.78 -5.09 5.88
N GLN A 65 12.60 -5.30 6.48
CA GLN A 65 12.31 -4.79 7.82
C GLN A 65 13.27 -5.35 8.88
N ASN A 66 13.51 -6.66 8.85
CA ASN A 66 14.41 -7.32 9.79
C ASN A 66 15.87 -6.88 9.60
N ASP A 67 16.33 -6.66 8.36
CA ASP A 67 17.66 -6.10 8.08
C ASP A 67 17.81 -4.69 8.66
N LEU A 68 16.81 -3.83 8.43
CA LEU A 68 16.81 -2.46 8.96
C LEU A 68 16.82 -2.47 10.49
N GLN A 69 16.03 -3.34 11.12
CA GLN A 69 15.97 -3.45 12.58
C GLN A 69 17.26 -4.00 13.20
N LYS A 70 17.87 -5.02 12.59
CA LYS A 70 19.08 -5.67 13.13
C LYS A 70 20.36 -4.91 12.84
N ASN A 71 20.50 -4.39 11.62
CA ASN A 71 21.76 -3.86 11.13
C ASN A 71 21.75 -2.33 11.04
N GLY A 72 20.59 -1.68 11.16
CA GLY A 72 20.43 -0.23 10.98
C GLY A 72 20.50 0.23 9.51
N PHE A 73 20.71 -0.70 8.58
CA PHE A 73 20.69 -0.46 7.15
C PHE A 73 20.09 -1.67 6.43
N MET A 74 19.54 -1.43 5.25
CA MET A 74 18.92 -2.46 4.44
C MET A 74 19.91 -2.87 3.33
N ALA A 75 20.32 -4.14 3.30
CA ALA A 75 21.33 -4.59 2.35
C ALA A 75 20.85 -4.51 0.88
N ASP A 76 19.54 -4.67 0.66
CA ASP A 76 18.93 -4.81 -0.66
C ASP A 76 17.66 -3.94 -0.74
N ALA A 77 17.82 -2.63 -0.52
CA ALA A 77 16.72 -1.68 -0.43
C ALA A 77 15.80 -1.69 -1.66
N SER A 78 16.34 -1.96 -2.85
CA SER A 78 15.55 -2.07 -4.08
C SER A 78 14.54 -3.22 -4.04
N LYS A 79 14.90 -4.37 -3.46
CA LYS A 79 13.97 -5.50 -3.34
C LYS A 79 12.88 -5.23 -2.32
N TYR A 80 13.24 -4.58 -1.20
CA TYR A 80 12.26 -4.15 -0.22
C TYR A 80 11.29 -3.12 -0.80
N LEU A 81 11.77 -2.09 -1.50
CA LEU A 81 10.90 -1.10 -2.15
C LEU A 81 10.01 -1.72 -3.24
N GLY A 82 10.44 -2.81 -3.88
CA GLY A 82 9.61 -3.58 -4.82
C GLY A 82 8.70 -4.63 -4.18
N SER A 83 8.83 -4.87 -2.87
CA SER A 83 8.06 -5.90 -2.15
C SER A 83 6.68 -5.42 -1.71
N TYR A 84 6.40 -4.13 -1.82
CA TYR A 84 5.11 -3.53 -1.50
C TYR A 84 4.80 -2.37 -2.45
N GLN A 85 3.51 -2.04 -2.57
CA GLN A 85 3.04 -0.87 -3.27
C GLN A 85 2.40 0.11 -2.28
N LYS A 86 2.68 1.40 -2.43
CA LYS A 86 2.05 2.44 -1.60
C LYS A 86 0.72 2.86 -2.21
N ILE A 87 -0.30 2.91 -1.36
CA ILE A 87 -1.64 3.35 -1.70
C ILE A 87 -2.03 4.42 -0.69
N GLU A 88 -2.46 5.56 -1.20
CA GLU A 88 -2.87 6.71 -0.42
C GLU A 88 -4.38 6.83 -0.54
N ILE A 89 -5.07 6.88 0.60
CA ILE A 89 -6.51 7.03 0.66
C ILE A 89 -6.82 8.29 1.44
N PHE A 90 -7.47 9.23 0.78
CA PHE A 90 -7.91 10.47 1.38
C PHE A 90 -9.22 10.28 2.14
N GLU A 91 -9.49 11.15 3.12
CA GLU A 91 -10.69 11.07 3.96
C GLU A 91 -12.01 11.08 3.14
N ASP A 92 -12.02 11.77 2.01
CA ASP A 92 -13.15 11.87 1.08
C ASP A 92 -13.30 10.67 0.13
N GLY A 93 -12.47 9.63 0.28
CA GLY A 93 -12.52 8.43 -0.54
C GLY A 93 -11.73 8.50 -1.84
N ARG A 94 -11.03 9.62 -2.13
CA ARG A 94 -10.07 9.65 -3.24
C ARG A 94 -8.91 8.69 -2.96
N ILE A 95 -8.45 8.03 -4.01
CA ILE A 95 -7.33 7.08 -3.94
C ILE A 95 -6.24 7.54 -4.89
N HIS A 96 -5.01 7.48 -4.41
CA HIS A 96 -3.81 7.69 -5.21
C HIS A 96 -2.90 6.47 -5.08
N ILE A 97 -2.54 5.87 -6.22
CA ILE A 97 -1.65 4.72 -6.28
C ILE A 97 -0.28 5.20 -6.72
N VAL A 98 0.73 4.90 -5.91
CA VAL A 98 2.12 5.23 -6.23
C VAL A 98 2.70 4.10 -7.08
N HIS A 99 3.33 4.48 -8.20
CA HIS A 99 4.00 3.57 -9.15
C HIS A 99 5.50 3.72 -9.12
#